data_AF-A0A9D3ZID7-F1
#
_entry.id   AF-A0A9D3ZID7-F1
#
_cell.length_a   1.000
_cell.length_b   1.000
_cell.length_c   1.000
_cell.angle_alpha   90.00
_cell.angle_beta   90.00
_cell.angle_gamma   90.00
#
_symmetry.space_group_name_H-M   'P 1'
#
loop_
_entity.id
_entity.type
_entity.pdbx_description
1 polymer ?
#
loop_
_entity_poly.entity_id
_entity_poly.type
_entity_poly.pdbx_seq_one_letter_code
_entity_poly.pdbx_strand_id
1 'polypeptide(L)'
;MGQQFDPNINHTLLVLISKKFDAESIQQYRPINLCNVLYKVITNTIVIWLRQVMQTMVKQNQSSFISSQNISDNIIIAQEAIHTMKTRVRRDCWQ
;
A
#
# COMPACT_ATOMS: atom_id res chain seq x y z
N MET A 1 -19.80 -15.96 -29.31
CA MET A 1 -20.33 -16.67 -28.13
C MET A 1 -19.91 -15.91 -26.89
N GLY A 2 -20.70 -14.92 -26.48
CA GLY A 2 -20.44 -14.14 -25.27
C GLY A 2 -21.14 -14.82 -24.10
N GLN A 3 -20.39 -15.36 -23.15
CA GLN A 3 -20.95 -15.95 -21.96
C GLN A 3 -21.56 -14.81 -21.12
N GLN A 4 -22.87 -14.83 -20.93
CA GLN A 4 -23.59 -13.81 -20.19
C GLN A 4 -23.30 -14.05 -18.70
N PHE A 5 -22.56 -13.13 -18.08
CA PHE A 5 -22.25 -13.20 -16.66
C PHE A 5 -23.54 -13.01 -15.85
N ASP A 6 -23.72 -13.83 -14.81
CA ASP A 6 -24.88 -13.77 -13.93
C ASP A 6 -25.01 -12.35 -13.34
N PRO A 7 -26.17 -11.67 -13.46
CA PRO A 7 -26.36 -10.29 -13.00
C PRO A 7 -26.10 -10.13 -11.49
N ASN A 8 -26.15 -11.22 -10.71
CA ASN A 8 -25.85 -11.21 -9.28
C ASN A 8 -24.35 -11.05 -8.96
N ILE A 9 -23.44 -11.23 -9.93
CA ILE A 9 -22.00 -11.10 -9.71
C ILE A 9 -21.58 -9.65 -9.43
N ASN A 10 -22.35 -8.68 -9.94
CA ASN A 10 -22.10 -7.25 -9.73
C ASN A 10 -22.73 -6.70 -8.43
N HIS A 11 -23.45 -7.53 -7.67
CA HIS A 11 -24.00 -7.10 -6.38
C HIS A 11 -22.87 -6.90 -5.37
N THR A 12 -22.66 -5.63 -4.99
CA THR A 12 -21.71 -5.25 -3.95
C THR A 12 -22.33 -5.41 -2.58
N LEU A 13 -21.95 -6.47 -1.86
CA LEU A 13 -22.29 -6.63 -0.46
C LEU A 13 -21.49 -5.62 0.37
N LEU A 14 -22.15 -4.61 0.91
CA LEU A 14 -21.52 -3.62 1.79
C LEU A 14 -21.58 -4.10 3.24
N VAL A 15 -20.44 -4.28 3.87
CA VAL A 15 -20.32 -4.60 5.30
C VAL A 15 -19.77 -3.40 6.04
N LEU A 16 -20.47 -2.95 7.08
CA LEU A 16 -20.04 -1.84 7.92
C LEU A 16 -19.27 -2.39 9.12
N ILE A 17 -17.97 -2.11 9.21
CA ILE A 17 -17.17 -2.43 10.40
C ILE A 17 -17.04 -1.18 11.27
N SER A 18 -17.44 -1.28 12.54
CA SER A 18 -17.31 -0.18 13.48
C SER A 18 -15.83 0.21 13.71
N LYS A 19 -15.53 1.51 13.74
CA LYS A 19 -14.19 2.03 14.12
C LYS A 19 -13.97 2.06 15.63
N LYS A 20 -15.03 2.05 16.44
CA LYS A 20 -15.02 2.22 17.90
C LYS A 20 -16.05 1.30 18.56
N PHE A 21 -15.93 1.04 19.87
CA PHE A 21 -16.82 0.10 20.56
C PHE A 21 -18.29 0.55 20.57
N ASP A 22 -18.54 1.85 20.74
CA ASP A 22 -19.89 2.44 20.72
C ASP A 22 -20.03 3.40 19.54
N ALA A 23 -20.34 2.84 18.36
CA ALA A 23 -20.52 3.64 17.16
C ALA A 23 -21.99 4.09 17.00
N GLU A 24 -22.26 5.34 17.39
CA GLU A 24 -23.59 5.96 17.33
C GLU A 24 -23.90 6.61 15.96
N SER A 25 -22.87 6.88 15.14
CA SER A 25 -23.02 7.59 13.86
C SER A 25 -22.44 6.79 12.70
N ILE A 26 -23.11 6.83 11.54
CA ILE A 26 -22.72 6.13 10.30
C ILE A 26 -21.28 6.47 9.85
N GLN A 27 -20.79 7.67 10.15
CA GLN A 27 -19.43 8.12 9.81
C GLN A 27 -18.34 7.38 10.59
N GLN A 28 -18.72 6.76 11.71
CA GLN A 28 -17.85 5.96 12.56
C GLN A 28 -17.72 4.51 12.09
N TYR A 29 -18.41 4.12 11.03
CA TYR A 29 -18.22 2.84 10.36
C TYR A 29 -17.24 2.97 9.20
N ARG A 30 -16.47 1.92 8.95
CA ARG A 30 -15.71 1.72 7.72
C ARG A 30 -16.56 0.86 6.80
N PRO A 31 -17.04 1.38 5.66
CA PRO A 31 -17.65 0.52 4.65
C PRO A 31 -16.57 -0.38 4.05
N ILE A 32 -16.81 -1.68 4.10
CA ILE A 32 -16.04 -2.70 3.40
C ILE A 32 -16.93 -3.26 2.32
N ASN A 33 -16.52 -3.08 1.06
CA ASN A 33 -17.17 -3.75 -0.06
C ASN A 33 -16.71 -5.21 -0.04
N LEU A 34 -17.63 -6.14 0.18
CA LEU A 34 -17.43 -7.59 0.11
C LEU A 34 -17.54 -8.12 -1.34
N CYS A 35 -17.36 -7.28 -2.35
CA CYS A 35 -17.13 -7.67 -3.76
C CYS A 35 -15.82 -8.45 -3.99
N ASN A 36 -15.22 -9.00 -2.94
CA ASN A 36 -13.78 -8.84 -2.74
C ASN A 36 -13.02 -10.16 -2.60
N VAL A 37 -13.58 -11.30 -3.04
CA VAL A 37 -12.78 -12.51 -3.23
C VAL A 37 -12.36 -12.60 -4.69
N LEU A 38 -13.29 -12.58 -5.64
CA LEU A 38 -12.97 -12.63 -7.06
C LEU A 38 -12.16 -11.40 -7.51
N TYR A 39 -12.63 -10.19 -7.18
CA TYR A 39 -11.89 -8.97 -7.52
C TYR A 39 -10.52 -8.94 -6.84
N LYS A 40 -10.41 -9.36 -5.58
CA LYS A 40 -9.14 -9.44 -4.87
C LYS A 40 -8.19 -10.46 -5.47
N VAL A 41 -8.68 -11.60 -5.96
CA VAL A 41 -7.86 -12.57 -6.70
C VAL A 41 -7.35 -11.96 -8.00
N ILE A 42 -8.23 -11.31 -8.78
CA ILE A 42 -7.84 -10.65 -10.04
C ILE A 42 -6.83 -9.53 -9.77
N THR A 43 -7.10 -8.64 -8.82
CA THR A 43 -6.20 -7.55 -8.43
C THR A 43 -4.89 -8.08 -7.88
N ASN A 44 -4.89 -9.14 -7.06
CA ASN A 44 -3.65 -9.75 -6.57
C ASN A 44 -2.80 -10.30 -7.72
N THR A 45 -3.41 -10.99 -8.69
CA THR A 45 -2.70 -11.49 -9.87
C THR A 45 -2.08 -10.34 -10.67
N ILE A 46 -2.84 -9.26 -10.89
CA ILE A 46 -2.34 -8.06 -11.58
C ILE A 46 -1.19 -7.41 -10.79
N VAL A 47 -1.31 -7.30 -9.46
CA VAL A 47 -0.28 -6.73 -8.59
C VAL A 47 1.01 -7.55 -8.62
N ILE A 48 0.91 -8.89 -8.60
CA ILE A 48 2.10 -9.77 -8.68
C ILE A 48 2.84 -9.56 -10.01
N TRP A 49 2.10 -9.47 -11.12
CA TRP A 49 2.67 -9.21 -12.44
C TRP A 49 3.29 -7.81 -12.54
N LEU A 50 2.56 -6.78 -12.09
CA LEU A 50 3.06 -5.40 -12.04
C LEU A 50 4.28 -5.27 -11.13
N ARG A 51 4.35 -6.03 -10.04
CA ARG A 51 5.50 -6.01 -9.14
C ARG A 51 6.76 -6.52 -9.83
N GLN A 52 6.67 -7.57 -10.64
CA GLN A 52 7.81 -8.07 -11.42
C GLN A 52 8.32 -7.03 -12.42
N VAL A 53 7.40 -6.28 -13.05
CA VAL A 53 7.75 -5.20 -13.99
C VAL A 53 8.25 -3.95 -13.26
N MET A 54 7.68 -3.59 -12.11
CA MET A 54 8.14 -2.44 -11.32
C MET A 54 9.52 -2.69 -10.73
N GLN A 55 9.87 -3.92 -10.35
CA GLN A 55 11.22 -4.25 -9.87
C GLN A 55 12.30 -3.99 -10.93
N THR A 56 11.98 -4.07 -12.22
CA THR A 56 12.94 -3.77 -13.29
C THR A 56 13.00 -2.28 -13.65
N MET A 57 11.98 -1.49 -13.27
CA MET A 57 11.85 -0.07 -13.66
C MET A 57 12.09 0.93 -12.52
N VAL A 58 11.87 0.54 -11.26
CA VAL A 58 11.93 1.46 -10.12
C VAL A 58 13.36 1.55 -9.58
N LYS A 59 13.97 2.73 -9.72
CA LYS A 59 15.23 3.10 -9.05
C LYS A 59 15.09 2.97 -7.53
N GLN A 60 16.16 2.56 -6.84
CA GLN A 60 16.25 2.21 -5.40
C GLN A 60 15.65 3.19 -4.37
N ASN A 61 15.15 4.36 -4.76
CA ASN A 61 14.75 5.42 -3.85
C ASN A 61 13.23 5.52 -3.58
N GLN A 62 12.40 4.63 -4.14
CA GLN A 62 10.97 4.58 -3.82
C GLN A 62 10.68 3.44 -2.82
N SER A 63 10.99 3.70 -1.55
CA SER A 63 10.95 2.74 -0.45
C SER A 63 9.53 2.37 0.04
N SER A 64 8.47 3.10 -0.32
CA SER A 64 7.17 2.94 0.37
C SER A 64 6.24 1.86 -0.17
N PHE A 65 6.50 1.26 -1.34
CA PHE A 65 5.55 0.32 -1.98
C PHE A 65 6.16 -1.01 -2.48
N ILE A 66 7.46 -1.22 -2.29
CA ILE A 66 8.12 -2.45 -2.70
C ILE A 66 8.18 -3.36 -1.47
N SER A 67 7.54 -4.54 -1.54
CA SER A 67 7.41 -5.49 -0.42
C SER A 67 8.73 -6.06 0.13
N SER A 68 9.89 -5.62 -0.36
CA SER A 68 11.21 -6.11 0.04
C SER A 68 11.98 -5.19 0.98
N GLN A 69 11.37 -4.11 1.50
CA GLN A 69 11.96 -3.35 2.60
C GLN A 69 11.00 -3.40 3.79
N ASN A 70 11.49 -3.93 4.90
CA ASN A 70 10.80 -3.84 6.16
C ASN A 70 10.78 -2.38 6.59
N ILE A 71 9.78 -1.99 7.40
CA ILE A 71 9.68 -0.61 7.89
C ILE A 71 10.94 -0.17 8.64
N SER A 72 11.63 -1.13 9.27
CA SER A 72 12.93 -0.98 9.92
C SER A 72 14.03 -0.51 8.97
N ASP A 73 14.06 -1.02 7.73
CA ASP A 73 15.08 -0.67 6.74
C ASP A 73 14.94 0.81 6.33
N ASN A 74 13.69 1.28 6.18
CA ASN A 74 13.41 2.69 5.89
C ASN A 74 13.80 3.62 7.06
N ILE A 75 13.66 3.16 8.31
CA ILE A 75 14.13 3.91 9.49
C ILE A 75 15.67 4.01 9.49
N ILE A 76 16.37 2.91 9.18
CA ILE A 76 17.84 2.88 9.13
C ILE A 76 18.36 3.83 8.03
N ILE A 77 17.76 3.80 6.84
CA ILE A 77 18.13 4.70 5.73
C ILE A 77 17.91 6.17 6.12
N ALA A 78 16.80 6.49 6.78
CA ALA A 78 16.55 7.85 7.26
C ALA A 78 17.58 8.29 8.30
N GLN A 79 17.96 7.40 9.23
CA GLN A 79 19.00 7.67 10.22
C GLN A 79 20.36 7.93 9.57
N GLU A 80 20.74 7.12 8.57
CA GLU A 80 21.99 7.27 7.83
C GLU A 80 22.01 8.57 7.00
N ALA A 81 20.89 8.94 6.38
CA ALA A 81 20.73 10.20 5.66
C ALA A 81 20.90 11.40 6.59
N ILE A 82 20.27 11.39 7.76
CA ILE A 82 20.41 12.44 8.79
C ILE A 82 21.86 12.53 9.29
N HIS A 83 22.49 11.39 9.55
CA HIS A 83 23.87 11.32 10.00
C HIS A 83 24.83 11.91 8.95
N THR A 84 24.65 11.55 7.69
CA THR A 84 25.44 12.03 6.55
C THR A 84 25.27 13.54 6.34
N MET A 85 24.05 14.06 6.47
CA MET A 85 23.79 15.50 6.39
C MET A 85 24.49 16.26 7.52
N LYS A 86 24.43 15.76 8.76
CA LYS A 86 25.12 16.38 9.91
C LYS A 86 26.64 16.39 9.77
N THR A 87 27.24 15.32 9.23
CA THR A 87 28.69 15.24 9.01
C THR A 87 29.16 16.08 7.82
N ARG A 88 28.33 16.25 6.79
CA ARG A 88 28.62 17.20 5.69
C ARG A 88 28.57 18.65 6.16
N VAL A 89 27.51 19.05 6.87
CA VAL A 89 27.37 20.41 7.43
C VAL A 89 28.52 20.77 8.38
N ARG A 90 29.05 19.81 9.16
CA ARG A 90 30.25 20.07 9.97
C ARG A 90 31.48 20.33 9.11
N ARG A 91 31.68 19.63 7.99
CA ARG A 91 32.87 19.82 7.13
C ARG A 91 32.85 21.16 6.39
N ASP A 92 31.68 21.61 5.97
CA ASP A 92 31.50 22.90 5.32
C ASP A 92 31.62 24.10 6.29
N CYS A 93 31.70 23.84 7.61
CA CYS A 93 31.91 24.84 8.66
C CYS A 93 33.40 24.96 9.09
N TRP A 94 34.32 24.18 8.49
CA TRP A 94 35.77 24.26 8.71
C TRP A 94 36.55 24.64 7.43
N GLN A 95 35.89 25.28 6.46
CA GLN A 95 36.51 26.03 5.36
C GLN A 95 36.00 27.47 5.39
#